data_AF-A0A8T5HSG6-F1
#
_entry.id   AF-A0A8T5HSG6-F1
#
_cell.length_a   1.000
_cell.length_b   1.000
_cell.length_c   1.000
_cell.angle_alpha   90.00
_cell.angle_beta   90.00
_cell.angle_gamma   90.00
#
_symmetry.space_group_name_H-M   'P 1'
#
loop_
_entity.id
_entity.type
_entity.pdbx_description
1 polymer ?
#
loop_
_entity_poly.entity_id
_entity_poly.type
_entity_poly.pdbx_seq_one_letter_code
_entity_poly.pdbx_strand_id
1 'polypeptide(L)'
;MNWLKNQAKKLFGKTKPEEKTPEEKNQPEKEFEEILNTLLKLNILIRKDPQLEDEVMKEIEETIDNLQIVIPSMMERYPGETLTYELKKIGQNHLYKIVKEYLDLSSTSRKQQAEMFKNKIASLYNVAKRSKDIIENNEVAEFKTMANFLSTKF
;
A
#
# COMPACT_ATOMS: atom_id res chain seq x y z
N MET A 1 42.00 12.87 42.23
CA MET A 1 41.73 12.63 40.79
C MET A 1 40.52 11.72 40.57
N ASN A 2 39.32 12.07 41.08
CA ASN A 2 38.10 11.27 40.82
C ASN A 2 36.88 12.09 40.38
N TRP A 3 37.06 13.40 40.15
CA TRP A 3 35.97 14.27 39.70
C TRP A 3 35.85 14.34 38.17
N LEU A 4 36.97 14.23 37.43
CA LEU A 4 37.00 14.27 35.96
C LEU A 4 36.46 12.98 35.29
N LYS A 5 36.49 11.83 35.98
CA LYS A 5 35.95 10.57 35.43
C LYS A 5 34.42 10.53 35.40
N ASN A 6 33.75 11.28 36.27
CA ASN A 6 32.28 11.29 36.36
C ASN A 6 31.62 12.26 35.37
N GLN A 7 32.34 13.25 34.82
CA GLN A 7 31.79 14.13 33.77
C GLN A 7 31.86 13.50 32.37
N ALA A 8 32.87 12.66 32.09
CA ALA A 8 33.00 12.00 30.78
C ALA A 8 31.90 10.95 30.51
N LYS A 9 31.34 10.33 31.57
CA LYS A 9 30.25 9.34 31.44
C LYS A 9 28.88 9.97 31.15
N LYS A 10 28.71 11.27 31.43
CA LYS A 10 27.49 12.04 31.11
C LYS A 10 27.48 12.61 29.68
N LEU A 11 28.64 12.75 29.03
CA LEU A 11 28.75 13.37 27.70
C LEU A 11 28.87 12.35 26.55
N PHE A 12 29.20 11.08 26.84
CA PHE A 12 29.38 10.02 25.83
C PHE A 12 28.56 8.76 26.14
N GLY A 13 27.42 8.92 26.81
CA GLY A 13 26.40 7.89 26.84
C GLY A 13 25.88 7.71 25.42
N LYS A 14 26.34 6.67 24.72
CA LYS A 14 25.80 6.24 23.43
C LYS A 14 24.28 6.24 23.55
N THR A 15 23.62 7.15 22.85
CA THR A 15 22.19 7.07 22.56
C THR A 15 22.00 5.74 21.84
N LYS A 16 21.61 4.73 22.62
CA LYS A 16 20.98 3.52 22.09
C LYS A 16 19.85 4.04 21.20
N PRO A 17 19.75 3.67 19.92
CA PRO A 17 18.59 4.04 19.14
C PRO A 17 17.38 3.57 19.94
N GLU A 18 16.46 4.48 20.25
CA GLU A 18 15.24 4.16 20.97
C GLU A 18 14.56 3.02 20.23
N GLU A 19 14.64 1.82 20.81
CA GLU A 19 13.82 0.69 20.37
C GLU A 19 12.39 1.10 20.67
N LYS A 20 11.68 1.52 19.61
CA LYS A 20 10.24 1.79 19.63
C LYS A 20 9.55 0.65 20.39
N THR A 21 8.82 1.00 21.46
CA THR A 21 8.07 0.06 22.29
C THR A 21 7.10 -0.76 21.42
N PRO A 22 6.78 -2.01 21.78
CA PRO A 22 5.87 -2.88 21.01
C PRO A 22 4.50 -2.24 20.68
N GLU A 23 4.06 -1.30 21.52
CA GLU A 23 2.82 -0.53 21.35
C GLU A 23 2.84 0.43 20.15
N GLU A 24 4.01 0.91 19.71
CA GLU A 24 4.14 1.77 18.52
C GLU A 24 4.06 1.01 17.19
N LYS A 25 4.05 -0.33 17.20
CA LYS A 25 3.97 -1.15 15.99
C LYS A 25 2.54 -1.47 15.54
N ASN A 26 1.52 -1.21 16.38
CA ASN A 26 0.15 -1.67 16.15
C ASN A 26 -0.89 -0.54 16.25
N GLN A 27 -0.58 0.66 15.77
CA GLN A 27 -1.59 1.73 15.67
C GLN A 27 -2.16 1.75 14.25
N PRO A 28 -3.48 1.48 14.06
CA PRO A 28 -4.13 1.50 12.75
C PRO A 28 -3.88 2.79 11.96
N GLU A 29 -3.81 3.93 12.65
CA GLU A 29 -3.54 5.25 12.05
C GLU A 29 -2.17 5.31 11.38
N LYS A 30 -1.13 4.82 12.07
CA LYS A 30 0.25 4.80 11.55
C LYS A 30 0.41 3.81 10.40
N GLU A 31 -0.24 2.65 10.50
CA GLU A 31 -0.27 1.68 9.40
C GLU A 31 -0.95 2.28 8.16
N PHE A 32 -2.05 3.01 8.35
CA PHE A 32 -2.74 3.68 7.25
C PHE A 32 -1.92 4.84 6.68
N GLU A 33 -1.20 5.60 7.50
CA GLU A 33 -0.28 6.64 7.04
C GLU A 33 0.83 6.06 6.15
N GLU A 34 1.39 4.91 6.51
CA GLU A 34 2.37 4.20 5.67
C GLU A 34 1.78 3.79 4.31
N ILE A 35 0.52 3.32 4.30
CA ILE A 35 -0.23 3.02 3.06
C ILE A 35 -0.38 4.27 2.21
N LEU A 36 -0.87 5.37 2.79
CA LEU A 36 -1.06 6.64 2.07
C LEU A 36 0.26 7.15 1.47
N ASN A 37 1.36 7.03 2.20
CA ASN A 37 2.68 7.40 1.72
C ASN A 37 3.11 6.55 0.51
N THR A 38 2.82 5.25 0.49
CA THR A 38 3.09 4.40 -0.67
C THR A 38 2.22 4.77 -1.86
N LEU A 39 0.92 4.99 -1.65
CA LEU A 39 -0.02 5.39 -2.71
C LEU A 39 0.35 6.75 -3.31
N LEU A 40 0.77 7.71 -2.48
CA LEU A 40 1.27 9.01 -2.93
C LEU A 40 2.55 8.88 -3.76
N LYS A 41 3.52 8.07 -3.30
CA LYS A 41 4.74 7.79 -4.06
C LYS A 41 4.41 7.18 -5.43
N LEU A 42 3.44 6.27 -5.49
CA LEU A 42 2.97 5.70 -6.74
C LEU A 42 2.39 6.79 -7.67
N ASN A 43 1.50 7.64 -7.16
CA ASN A 43 0.89 8.71 -7.96
C ASN A 43 1.96 9.66 -8.54
N ILE A 44 2.94 10.04 -7.72
CA ILE A 44 4.08 10.85 -8.18
C ILE A 44 4.92 10.10 -9.23
N LEU A 45 5.11 8.79 -9.07
CA LEU A 45 5.89 7.96 -9.99
C LEU A 45 5.24 7.90 -11.38
N ILE A 46 3.94 7.59 -11.45
CA ILE A 46 3.24 7.44 -12.74
C ILE A 46 3.17 8.76 -13.52
N ARG A 47 2.98 9.88 -12.83
CA ARG A 47 2.93 11.22 -13.46
C ARG A 47 4.27 11.69 -14.03
N LYS A 48 5.37 11.06 -13.63
CA LYS A 48 6.71 11.36 -14.16
C LYS A 48 7.05 10.57 -15.40
N ASP A 49 6.25 9.55 -15.76
CA ASP A 49 6.50 8.72 -16.93
C ASP A 49 5.67 9.23 -18.13
N PRO A 50 6.29 9.88 -19.14
CA PRO A 50 5.56 10.41 -20.29
C PRO A 50 5.14 9.34 -21.30
N GLN A 51 5.54 8.08 -21.10
CA GLN A 51 5.20 6.95 -21.99
C GLN A 51 4.06 6.09 -21.44
N LEU A 52 3.57 6.37 -20.23
CA LEU A 52 2.41 5.69 -19.68
C LEU A 52 1.15 6.21 -20.36
N GLU A 53 0.30 5.30 -20.83
CA GLU A 53 -0.96 5.65 -21.47
C GLU A 53 -1.93 6.30 -20.48
N ASP A 54 -2.59 7.39 -20.88
CA ASP A 54 -3.50 8.17 -20.04
C ASP A 54 -4.62 7.31 -19.41
N GLU A 55 -5.16 6.35 -20.16
CA GLU A 55 -6.19 5.43 -19.67
C GLU A 55 -5.67 4.56 -18.52
N VAL A 56 -4.45 4.03 -18.65
CA VAL A 56 -3.83 3.22 -17.60
C VAL A 56 -3.45 4.07 -16.40
N MET A 57 -2.96 5.28 -16.62
CA MET A 57 -2.69 6.24 -15.54
C MET A 57 -3.98 6.52 -14.75
N LYS A 58 -5.08 6.81 -15.45
CA LYS A 58 -6.39 7.05 -14.84
C LYS A 58 -6.89 5.85 -14.05
N GLU A 59 -6.79 4.63 -14.57
CA GLU A 59 -7.17 3.43 -13.81
C GLU A 59 -6.34 3.24 -12.53
N ILE A 60 -5.04 3.54 -12.57
CA ILE A 60 -4.18 3.50 -11.37
C ILE A 60 -4.62 4.57 -10.37
N GLU A 61 -4.89 5.80 -10.81
CA GLU A 61 -5.39 6.88 -9.95
C GLU A 61 -6.73 6.53 -9.31
N GLU A 62 -7.70 6.02 -10.09
CA GLU A 62 -8.99 5.58 -9.53
C GLU A 62 -8.82 4.39 -8.57
N THR A 63 -7.85 3.50 -8.81
CA THR A 63 -7.52 2.42 -7.87
C THR A 63 -6.98 2.99 -6.56
N ILE A 64 -6.08 3.98 -6.62
CA ILE A 64 -5.56 4.69 -5.45
C ILE A 64 -6.71 5.32 -4.66
N ASP A 65 -7.59 6.06 -5.32
CA ASP A 65 -8.73 6.74 -4.69
C ASP A 65 -9.67 5.74 -3.99
N ASN A 66 -9.99 4.63 -4.65
CA ASN A 66 -10.80 3.58 -4.04
C ASN A 66 -10.12 2.97 -2.80
N LEU A 67 -8.81 2.68 -2.86
CA LEU A 67 -8.08 2.13 -1.71
C LEU A 67 -8.04 3.12 -0.53
N GLN A 68 -7.90 4.42 -0.79
CA GLN A 68 -7.92 5.46 0.25
C GLN A 68 -9.25 5.52 1.00
N ILE A 69 -10.37 5.20 0.33
CA ILE A 69 -11.71 5.18 0.94
C ILE A 69 -11.95 3.86 1.68
N VAL A 70 -11.60 2.74 1.06
CA VAL A 70 -11.98 1.40 1.50
C VAL A 70 -11.14 0.92 2.68
N ILE A 71 -9.82 1.10 2.61
CA ILE A 71 -8.90 0.59 3.65
C ILE A 71 -9.23 1.13 5.05
N PRO A 72 -9.37 2.45 5.30
CA PRO A 72 -9.65 2.92 6.66
C PRO A 72 -11.02 2.42 7.15
N SER A 73 -12.03 2.39 6.27
CA SER A 73 -13.35 1.83 6.57
C SER A 73 -13.29 0.36 7.00
N MET A 74 -12.49 -0.46 6.31
CA MET A 74 -12.28 -1.87 6.66
C MET A 74 -11.48 -2.03 7.95
N MET A 75 -10.46 -1.21 8.18
CA MET A 75 -9.66 -1.22 9.41
C MET A 75 -10.51 -0.85 10.63
N GLU A 76 -11.45 0.07 10.49
CA GLU A 76 -12.34 0.49 11.57
C GLU A 76 -13.45 -0.53 11.83
N ARG A 77 -14.19 -0.93 10.79
CA ARG A 77 -15.40 -1.75 10.94
C ARG A 77 -15.13 -3.25 11.00
N TYR A 78 -14.07 -3.70 10.34
CA TYR A 78 -13.79 -5.11 10.08
C TYR A 78 -12.30 -5.48 10.23
N PRO A 79 -11.61 -5.09 11.33
CA PRO A 79 -10.15 -5.22 11.45
C PRO A 79 -9.63 -6.67 11.37
N GLY A 80 -10.45 -7.65 11.74
CA GLY A 80 -10.10 -9.09 11.74
C GLY A 80 -10.41 -9.84 10.44
N GLU A 81 -11.08 -9.19 9.48
CA GLU A 81 -11.47 -9.84 8.23
C GLU A 81 -10.28 -10.02 7.29
N THR A 82 -10.22 -11.16 6.61
CA THR A 82 -9.12 -11.45 5.65
C THR A 82 -9.09 -10.42 4.52
N LEU A 83 -10.25 -9.92 4.10
CA LEU A 83 -10.33 -8.88 3.08
C LEU A 83 -9.60 -7.59 3.52
N THR A 84 -9.69 -7.21 4.80
CA THR A 84 -8.97 -6.06 5.35
C THR A 84 -7.46 -6.23 5.17
N TYR A 85 -6.94 -7.41 5.49
CA TYR A 85 -5.52 -7.71 5.35
C TYR A 85 -5.06 -7.66 3.87
N GLU A 86 -5.84 -8.24 2.96
CA GLU A 86 -5.49 -8.24 1.53
C GLU A 86 -5.55 -6.82 0.92
N LEU A 87 -6.55 -6.01 1.28
CA LEU A 87 -6.62 -4.61 0.83
C LEU A 87 -5.43 -3.79 1.34
N LYS A 88 -5.02 -3.99 2.59
CA LYS A 88 -3.82 -3.35 3.15
C LYS A 88 -2.58 -3.74 2.35
N LYS A 89 -2.36 -5.02 2.05
CA LYS A 89 -1.21 -5.45 1.22
C LYS A 89 -1.16 -4.78 -0.14
N ILE A 90 -2.32 -4.62 -0.78
CA ILE A 90 -2.41 -3.95 -2.09
C ILE A 90 -1.91 -2.51 -1.97
N GLY A 91 -2.42 -1.76 -1.00
CA GLY A 91 -2.03 -0.37 -0.75
C GLY A 91 -0.58 -0.22 -0.24
N GLN A 92 -0.10 -1.16 0.56
CA GLN A 92 1.25 -1.14 1.14
C GLN A 92 2.34 -1.44 0.12
N ASN A 93 2.10 -2.33 -0.85
CA ASN A 93 3.16 -2.82 -1.73
C ASN A 93 2.71 -3.29 -3.11
N HIS A 94 1.64 -4.08 -3.24
CA HIS A 94 1.41 -4.82 -4.51
C HIS A 94 1.19 -3.89 -5.70
N LEU A 95 0.34 -2.87 -5.56
CA LEU A 95 0.06 -1.94 -6.65
C LEU A 95 1.34 -1.17 -7.04
N TYR A 96 2.08 -0.66 -6.05
CA TYR A 96 3.34 0.03 -6.28
C TYR A 96 4.37 -0.84 -7.01
N LYS A 97 4.54 -2.09 -6.54
CA LYS A 97 5.49 -3.05 -7.12
C LYS A 97 5.15 -3.36 -8.57
N ILE A 98 3.89 -3.71 -8.86
CA ILE A 98 3.44 -4.06 -10.21
C ILE A 98 3.69 -2.89 -11.19
N VAL A 99 3.31 -1.67 -10.79
CA VAL A 99 3.51 -0.49 -11.64
C VAL A 99 4.99 -0.18 -11.79
N LYS A 100 5.75 -0.15 -10.70
CA LYS A 100 7.18 0.15 -10.76
C LYS A 100 7.93 -0.86 -11.63
N GLU A 101 7.67 -2.15 -11.48
CA GLU A 101 8.29 -3.20 -12.29
C GLU A 101 8.02 -2.98 -13.79
N TYR A 102 6.80 -2.60 -14.16
CA TYR A 102 6.48 -2.27 -15.55
C TYR A 102 7.20 -1.01 -16.04
N LEU A 103 7.26 0.04 -15.21
CA LEU A 103 7.97 1.28 -15.55
C LEU A 103 9.50 1.10 -15.57
N ASP A 104 10.07 0.12 -14.86
CA ASP A 104 11.50 -0.16 -14.94
C ASP A 104 11.89 -0.91 -16.24
N LEU A 105 10.91 -1.41 -17.01
CA LEU A 105 11.17 -2.10 -18.27
C LEU A 105 11.65 -1.15 -19.38
N SER A 106 12.49 -1.69 -20.27
CA SER A 106 12.81 -1.05 -21.55
C SER A 106 11.54 -0.83 -22.39
N SER A 107 11.52 0.17 -23.28
CA SER A 107 10.35 0.46 -24.11
C SER A 107 9.91 -0.74 -24.97
N THR A 108 10.84 -1.59 -25.43
CA THR A 108 10.50 -2.83 -26.17
C THR A 108 9.80 -3.84 -25.27
N SER A 109 10.33 -4.06 -24.06
CA SER A 109 9.73 -4.98 -23.08
C SER A 109 8.38 -4.48 -22.58
N ARG A 110 8.20 -3.17 -22.40
CA ARG A 110 6.90 -2.56 -22.06
C ARG A 110 5.84 -2.87 -23.11
N LYS A 111 6.16 -2.75 -24.40
CA LYS A 111 5.24 -3.09 -25.50
C LYS A 111 4.83 -4.57 -25.47
N GLN A 112 5.78 -5.46 -25.22
CA GLN A 112 5.52 -6.90 -25.15
C GLN A 112 4.65 -7.29 -23.94
N GLN A 113 4.78 -6.57 -22.83
CA GLN A 113 4.07 -6.85 -21.58
C GLN A 113 2.84 -5.96 -21.36
N ALA A 114 2.54 -5.03 -22.27
CA ALA A 114 1.50 -4.01 -22.11
C ALA A 114 0.14 -4.62 -21.78
N GLU A 115 -0.29 -5.61 -22.55
CA GLU A 115 -1.58 -6.26 -22.36
C GLU A 115 -1.67 -6.97 -20.99
N MET A 116 -0.61 -7.68 -20.60
CA MET A 116 -0.56 -8.33 -19.29
C MET A 116 -0.60 -7.31 -18.15
N PHE A 117 0.10 -6.19 -18.30
CA PHE A 117 0.10 -5.10 -17.34
C PHE A 117 -1.29 -4.46 -17.20
N LYS A 118 -1.93 -4.10 -18.32
CA LYS A 118 -3.30 -3.55 -18.34
C LYS A 118 -4.29 -4.48 -17.64
N ASN A 119 -4.24 -5.78 -17.95
CA ASN A 119 -5.12 -6.75 -17.29
C ASN A 119 -4.88 -6.86 -15.76
N LYS A 120 -3.64 -6.69 -15.30
CA LYS A 120 -3.34 -6.64 -13.85
C LYS A 120 -3.90 -5.38 -13.21
N ILE A 121 -3.72 -4.21 -13.84
CA ILE A 121 -4.25 -2.93 -13.35
C ILE A 121 -5.78 -2.95 -13.31
N ALA A 122 -6.43 -3.33 -14.41
CA ALA A 122 -7.88 -3.48 -14.47
C ALA A 122 -8.42 -4.46 -13.40
N SER A 123 -7.69 -5.55 -13.13
CA SER A 123 -8.08 -6.47 -12.06
C SER A 123 -7.97 -5.86 -10.66
N LEU A 124 -6.94 -5.04 -10.38
CA LEU A 124 -6.80 -4.35 -9.09
C LEU A 124 -7.87 -3.27 -8.95
N TYR A 125 -8.12 -2.51 -10.01
CA TYR A 125 -9.18 -1.51 -10.08
C TYR A 125 -10.54 -2.13 -9.74
N ASN A 126 -10.91 -3.21 -10.43
CA ASN A 126 -12.20 -3.89 -10.22
C ASN A 126 -12.36 -4.41 -8.79
N VAL A 127 -11.28 -4.92 -8.17
CA VAL A 127 -11.34 -5.35 -6.77
C VAL A 127 -11.49 -4.16 -5.84
N ALA A 128 -10.68 -3.11 -5.97
CA ALA A 128 -10.78 -1.93 -5.12
C ALA A 128 -12.18 -1.31 -5.18
N LYS A 129 -12.73 -1.19 -6.40
CA LYS A 129 -14.10 -0.73 -6.64
C LYS A 129 -15.13 -1.66 -6.02
N ARG A 130 -15.06 -2.98 -6.26
CA ARG A 130 -16.02 -3.93 -5.70
C ARG A 130 -15.96 -3.97 -4.16
N SER A 131 -14.77 -3.89 -3.57
CA SER A 131 -14.60 -3.79 -2.12
C SER A 131 -15.25 -2.54 -1.55
N LYS A 132 -15.21 -1.40 -2.27
CA LYS A 132 -15.97 -0.20 -1.93
C LYS A 132 -17.47 -0.46 -1.93
N ASP A 133 -18.00 -1.03 -3.02
CA ASP A 133 -19.43 -1.34 -3.14
C ASP A 133 -19.91 -2.26 -2.01
N ILE A 134 -19.11 -3.27 -1.65
CA ILE A 134 -19.46 -4.22 -0.58
C ILE A 134 -19.56 -3.49 0.77
N ILE A 135 -18.66 -2.55 1.08
CA ILE A 135 -18.69 -1.79 2.34
C ILE A 135 -19.88 -0.84 2.38
N GLU A 136 -20.13 -0.14 1.26
CA GLU A 136 -21.23 0.83 1.13
C GLU A 136 -22.59 0.13 1.22
N ASN A 137 -22.72 -1.06 0.64
CA ASN A 137 -23.96 -1.85 0.66
C ASN A 137 -24.03 -2.86 1.81
N ASN A 138 -23.02 -2.93 2.67
CA ASN A 138 -22.91 -3.85 3.81
C ASN A 138 -23.03 -5.34 3.41
N GLU A 139 -22.49 -5.73 2.25
CA GLU A 139 -22.54 -7.07 1.68
C GLU A 139 -21.49 -8.03 2.28
N VAL A 140 -21.41 -8.12 3.61
CA VAL A 140 -20.35 -8.84 4.35
C VAL A 140 -20.16 -10.30 3.89
N ALA A 141 -21.21 -10.94 3.36
CA ALA A 141 -21.14 -12.30 2.79
C ALA A 141 -20.10 -12.45 1.66
N GLU A 142 -19.78 -11.36 0.94
CA GLU A 142 -18.82 -11.34 -0.17
C GLU A 142 -17.35 -11.25 0.29
N PHE A 143 -17.09 -10.95 1.56
CA PHE A 143 -15.73 -10.73 2.06
C PHE A 143 -14.80 -11.91 1.81
N LYS A 144 -15.26 -13.13 2.11
CA LYS A 144 -14.46 -14.34 1.92
C LYS A 144 -14.16 -14.61 0.46
N THR A 145 -15.14 -14.40 -0.43
CA THR A 145 -14.97 -14.54 -1.88
C THR A 145 -13.91 -13.58 -2.39
N MET A 146 -14.00 -12.30 -2.01
CA MET A 146 -13.04 -11.28 -2.42
C MET A 146 -11.64 -11.52 -1.86
N ALA A 147 -11.53 -11.91 -0.59
CA ALA A 147 -10.25 -12.23 0.03
C ALA A 147 -9.55 -13.43 -0.64
N ASN A 148 -10.31 -14.47 -0.99
CA ASN A 148 -9.79 -15.62 -1.72
C ASN A 148 -9.33 -15.25 -3.13
N PHE A 149 -10.09 -14.40 -3.82
CA PHE A 149 -9.68 -13.89 -5.14
C PHE A 149 -8.36 -13.11 -5.06
N LEU A 150 -8.21 -12.24 -4.05
CA LEU A 150 -7.01 -11.45 -3.88
C LEU A 150 -5.78 -12.31 -3.53
N SER A 151 -5.91 -13.19 -2.55
CA SER A 151 -4.79 -14.02 -2.06
C SER A 151 -4.29 -15.06 -3.07
N THR A 152 -5.09 -15.40 -4.09
CA THR A 152 -4.69 -16.34 -5.15
C THR A 152 -4.11 -15.66 -6.37
N LYS A 153 -4.44 -14.38 -6.61
CA LYS A 153 -4.11 -13.66 -7.85
C LYS A 153 -2.89 -12.75 -7.73
N PHE A 154 -2.57 -12.26 -6.53
CA PHE A 154 -1.52 -11.27 -6.28
C PHE A 154 -0.59 -11.71 -5.15
#